data_AF-A0A087HR55-F1
#
_entry.id   AF-A0A087HR55-F1
#
_cell.length_a   1.000
_cell.length_b   1.000
_cell.length_c   1.000
_cell.angle_alpha   90.00
_cell.angle_beta   90.00
_cell.angle_gamma   90.00
#
_symmetry.space_group_name_H-M   'P 1'
#
loop_
_entity.id
_entity.type
_entity.pdbx_description
1 polymer ?
#
loop_
_entity_poly.entity_id
_entity_poly.type
_entity_poly.pdbx_seq_one_letter_code
_entity_poly.pdbx_strand_id
1 'polypeptide(L)'
;MGSLDLPHGSSKEAGSETFLRNVFESILQTYLRKNPMAKKIWELVQSVDNEKICYDHFFFRTFKVDSYGIDSLSSFFMEYGYKIGGGLDFPKKKIRVLWFSPPDVYVPDGGHGLGNGPLPRLVIAELLVDELSHESQVIIRKYLKPEGGKQAVLASTLGSLIWEKPTSTDFNQLAKESEFAAWTLFHGYTLNHLAFAVHRLKHRFSDIIR
;
A
#
# COMPACT_ATOMS: atom_id res chain seq x y z
N MET A 1 -43.07 28.63 -2.39
CA MET A 1 -41.77 29.10 -1.89
C MET A 1 -40.96 27.86 -1.56
N GLY A 2 -39.98 27.53 -2.40
CA GLY A 2 -39.22 26.29 -2.30
C GLY A 2 -38.23 26.34 -1.14
N SER A 3 -38.24 25.27 -0.33
CA SER A 3 -37.18 24.97 0.63
C SER A 3 -35.92 24.61 -0.15
N LEU A 4 -34.86 25.40 0.04
CA LEU A 4 -33.52 25.06 -0.42
C LEU A 4 -32.93 24.06 0.59
N ASP A 5 -32.93 22.78 0.22
CA ASP A 5 -32.18 21.76 0.92
C ASP A 5 -30.69 22.03 0.72
N LEU A 6 -30.02 22.50 1.77
CA LEU A 6 -28.57 22.57 1.84
C LEU A 6 -28.01 21.15 2.06
N PRO A 7 -26.98 20.72 1.33
CA PRO A 7 -26.38 19.41 1.55
C PRO A 7 -25.63 19.42 2.89
N HIS A 8 -26.17 18.69 3.87
CA HIS A 8 -25.46 18.33 5.10
C HIS A 8 -24.48 17.18 4.83
N GLY A 9 -23.39 17.48 4.12
CA GLY A 9 -22.12 16.74 4.17
C GLY A 9 -21.14 17.56 5.02
N SER A 10 -20.99 17.15 6.27
CA SER A 10 -20.42 17.94 7.37
C SER A 10 -18.89 18.06 7.26
N SER A 11 -18.32 19.23 7.50
CA SER A 11 -16.87 19.55 7.44
C SER A 11 -15.89 18.53 8.06
N LYS A 12 -16.36 17.66 8.96
CA LYS A 12 -15.60 16.54 9.52
C LYS A 12 -15.22 15.47 8.48
N GLU A 13 -16.12 15.14 7.56
CA GLU A 13 -15.88 14.14 6.50
C GLU A 13 -14.81 14.64 5.50
N ALA A 14 -14.89 15.93 5.16
CA ALA A 14 -13.88 16.60 4.32
C ALA A 14 -12.49 16.64 5.00
N GLY A 15 -12.45 16.84 6.32
CA GLY A 15 -11.21 16.80 7.11
C GLY A 15 -10.58 15.40 7.15
N SER A 16 -11.38 14.36 7.34
CA SER A 16 -10.91 12.96 7.33
C SER A 16 -10.41 12.52 5.96
N GLU A 17 -11.08 12.92 4.87
CA GLU A 17 -10.64 12.60 3.52
C GLU A 17 -9.30 13.28 3.20
N THR A 18 -9.15 14.56 3.56
CA THR A 18 -7.89 15.31 3.36
C THR A 18 -6.73 14.63 4.10
N PHE A 19 -6.94 14.19 5.34
CA PHE A 19 -5.94 13.46 6.10
C PHE A 19 -5.54 12.14 5.42
N LEU A 20 -6.51 11.34 4.99
CA LEU A 20 -6.25 10.09 4.26
C LEU A 20 -5.44 10.33 2.98
N ARG A 21 -5.77 11.35 2.20
CA ARG A 21 -5.03 11.73 0.98
C ARG A 21 -3.58 12.10 1.30
N ASN A 22 -3.36 12.86 2.38
CA ASN A 22 -2.01 13.20 2.85
C ASN A 22 -1.20 11.97 3.30
N VAL A 23 -1.85 10.97 3.89
CA VAL A 23 -1.21 9.70 4.25
C VAL A 23 -0.77 8.95 2.99
N PHE A 24 -1.63 8.84 1.98
CA PHE A 24 -1.25 8.24 0.69
C PHE A 24 -0.11 9.00 0.00
N GLU A 25 -0.15 10.34 0.02
CA GLU A 25 0.90 11.17 -0.56
C GLU A 25 2.24 10.91 0.15
N SER A 26 2.23 10.83 1.48
CA SER A 26 3.43 10.53 2.27
C SER A 26 4.01 9.14 1.96
N ILE A 27 3.15 8.13 1.80
CA ILE A 27 3.56 6.78 1.38
C ILE A 27 4.19 6.82 -0.01
N LEU A 28 3.54 7.50 -0.97
CA LEU A 28 4.02 7.64 -2.34
C LEU A 28 5.38 8.34 -2.39
N GLN A 29 5.52 9.49 -1.72
CA GLN A 29 6.78 10.24 -1.72
C GLN A 29 7.92 9.43 -1.08
N THR A 30 7.64 8.69 -0.01
CA THR A 30 8.62 7.76 0.57
C THR A 30 9.01 6.67 -0.42
N TYR A 31 8.06 6.08 -1.15
CA TYR A 31 8.35 5.09 -2.18
C TYR A 31 9.23 5.64 -3.30
N LEU A 32 8.87 6.80 -3.86
CA LEU A 32 9.61 7.41 -4.97
C LEU A 32 11.03 7.82 -4.54
N ARG A 33 11.20 8.34 -3.31
CA ARG A 33 12.51 8.65 -2.73
C ARG A 33 13.41 7.41 -2.62
N LYS A 34 12.84 6.28 -2.22
CA LYS A 34 13.59 5.01 -2.07
C LYS A 34 13.84 4.29 -3.39
N ASN A 35 13.09 4.61 -4.45
CA ASN A 35 13.14 3.92 -5.74
C ASN A 35 13.39 4.92 -6.89
N PRO A 36 14.64 5.36 -7.12
CA PRO A 36 14.95 6.40 -8.11
C PRO A 36 14.50 6.06 -9.53
N MET A 37 14.52 4.79 -9.92
CA MET A 37 14.02 4.33 -11.22
C MET A 37 12.50 4.52 -11.31
N ALA A 38 11.74 4.09 -10.29
CA ALA A 38 10.30 4.28 -10.26
C ALA A 38 9.93 5.78 -10.24
N LYS A 39 10.73 6.61 -9.56
CA LYS A 39 10.59 8.07 -9.61
C LYS A 39 10.74 8.63 -11.02
N LYS A 40 11.79 8.22 -11.75
CA LYS A 40 11.98 8.65 -13.16
C LYS A 40 10.80 8.26 -14.05
N ILE A 41 10.26 7.04 -13.90
CA ILE A 41 9.08 6.60 -14.66
C ILE A 41 7.86 7.45 -14.26
N TRP A 42 7.66 7.68 -12.96
CA TRP A 42 6.55 8.48 -12.45
C TRP A 42 6.60 9.94 -12.93
N GLU A 43 7.79 10.55 -13.00
CA GLU A 43 8.00 11.88 -13.58
C GLU A 43 7.74 11.88 -15.09
N LEU A 44 8.24 10.86 -15.80
CA LEU A 44 8.05 10.74 -17.25
C LEU A 44 6.56 10.62 -17.60
N VAL A 45 5.81 9.77 -16.91
CA VAL A 45 4.37 9.60 -17.16
C VAL A 45 3.63 10.93 -16.97
N GLN A 46 3.94 11.72 -15.93
CA GLN A 46 3.32 13.04 -15.75
C GLN A 46 3.71 14.05 -16.83
N SER A 47 4.95 13.96 -17.34
CA SER A 47 5.45 14.90 -18.35
C SER A 47 4.82 14.71 -19.73
N VAL A 48 4.29 13.52 -20.02
CA VAL A 48 3.61 13.24 -21.30
C VAL A 48 2.25 13.95 -21.29
N ASP A 49 2.11 14.99 -22.11
CA ASP A 49 0.84 15.69 -22.38
C ASP A 49 0.03 16.09 -21.13
N ASN A 50 0.73 16.38 -20.03
CA ASN A 50 0.17 16.68 -18.72
C ASN A 50 -0.81 15.58 -18.24
N GLU A 51 -0.42 14.32 -18.45
CA GLU A 51 -1.23 13.15 -18.15
C GLU A 51 -1.73 13.18 -16.70
N LYS A 52 -3.04 13.00 -16.61
CA LYS A 52 -3.79 13.04 -15.36
C LYS A 52 -3.69 11.69 -14.67
N ILE A 53 -2.56 11.45 -14.02
CA ILE A 53 -2.27 10.17 -13.36
C ILE A 53 -3.38 9.80 -12.38
N CYS A 54 -3.88 8.58 -12.53
CA CYS A 54 -4.70 7.91 -11.53
C CYS A 54 -3.98 6.62 -11.11
N TYR A 55 -4.18 6.20 -9.87
CA TYR A 55 -3.59 4.98 -9.35
C TYR A 55 -4.63 3.87 -9.34
N ASP A 56 -4.27 2.71 -9.89
CA ASP A 56 -5.11 1.52 -9.82
C ASP A 56 -5.05 0.93 -8.42
N HIS A 57 -3.84 0.63 -7.95
CA HIS A 57 -3.62 0.11 -6.60
C HIS A 57 -2.22 0.39 -6.05
N PHE A 58 -2.12 0.32 -4.72
CA PHE A 58 -0.89 0.29 -3.93
C PHE A 58 -0.72 -1.09 -3.30
N PHE A 59 0.47 -1.69 -3.43
CA PHE A 59 0.73 -3.05 -2.95
C PHE A 59 1.70 -3.05 -1.76
N PHE A 60 1.39 -3.84 -0.73
CA PHE A 60 2.21 -4.01 0.47
C PHE A 60 2.48 -5.48 0.79
N ARG A 61 3.59 -5.72 1.49
CA ARG A 61 3.96 -7.04 2.01
C ARG A 61 4.09 -6.99 3.52
N THR A 62 3.67 -8.06 4.17
CA THR A 62 3.57 -8.18 5.63
C THR A 62 3.90 -9.61 6.07
N PHE A 63 4.03 -9.83 7.37
CA PHE A 63 4.24 -11.17 7.94
C PHE A 63 2.99 -11.59 8.70
N LYS A 64 2.43 -12.77 8.40
CA LYS A 64 1.36 -13.33 9.21
C LYS A 64 1.92 -13.86 10.53
N VAL A 65 2.13 -12.92 11.44
CA VAL A 65 2.48 -13.09 12.85
C VAL A 65 1.62 -12.10 13.63
N ASP A 66 1.27 -12.42 14.86
CA ASP A 66 0.42 -11.59 15.72
C ASP A 66 0.80 -10.11 15.64
N SER A 67 -0.17 -9.27 15.26
CA SER A 67 -0.04 -7.82 15.04
C SER A 67 0.77 -7.35 13.82
N TYR A 68 1.36 -8.21 13.00
CA TYR A 68 2.24 -7.84 11.87
C TYR A 68 1.71 -8.16 10.46
N GLY A 69 0.54 -8.80 10.37
CA GLY A 69 -0.06 -9.26 9.11
C GLY A 69 -0.83 -8.18 8.38
N ILE A 70 -1.76 -8.60 7.51
CA ILE A 70 -2.61 -7.69 6.73
C ILE A 70 -3.31 -6.67 7.64
N ASP A 71 -3.84 -7.14 8.77
CA ASP A 71 -4.62 -6.33 9.71
C ASP A 71 -3.84 -5.15 10.30
N SER A 72 -2.51 -5.25 10.39
CA SER A 72 -1.67 -4.18 10.94
C SER A 72 -1.72 -2.91 10.08
N LEU A 73 -1.91 -3.08 8.78
CA LEU A 73 -1.96 -1.99 7.81
C LEU A 73 -3.41 -1.68 7.40
N SER A 74 -4.24 -2.70 7.16
CA SER A 74 -5.61 -2.51 6.67
C SER A 74 -6.53 -1.82 7.67
N SER A 75 -6.35 -2.07 8.98
CA SER A 75 -7.24 -1.53 10.02
C SER A 75 -7.34 0.00 9.94
N PHE A 76 -6.21 0.68 9.75
CA PHE A 76 -6.19 2.13 9.54
C PHE A 76 -7.05 2.54 8.35
N PHE A 77 -6.85 1.94 7.17
CA PHE A 77 -7.60 2.33 5.97
C PHE A 77 -9.10 2.01 6.08
N MET A 78 -9.45 0.93 6.78
CA MET A 78 -10.84 0.56 7.03
C MET A 78 -11.56 1.57 7.92
N GLU A 79 -10.87 2.24 8.87
CA GLU A 79 -11.43 3.37 9.63
C GLU A 79 -11.80 4.55 8.72
N TYR A 80 -11.17 4.68 7.56
CA TYR A 80 -11.50 5.68 6.53
C TYR A 80 -12.38 5.10 5.41
N GLY A 81 -13.11 4.02 5.68
CA GLY A 81 -14.16 3.53 4.78
C GLY A 81 -13.70 2.56 3.68
N TYR A 82 -12.42 2.14 3.67
CA TYR A 82 -12.02 1.02 2.83
C TYR A 82 -12.74 -0.27 3.24
N LYS A 83 -13.06 -1.11 2.27
CA LYS A 83 -13.75 -2.39 2.49
C LYS A 83 -12.99 -3.54 1.86
N ILE A 84 -13.01 -4.72 2.48
CA ILE A 84 -12.45 -5.94 1.87
C ILE A 84 -13.20 -6.22 0.57
N GLY A 85 -12.48 -6.25 -0.54
CA GLY A 85 -13.02 -6.58 -1.86
C GLY A 85 -12.88 -8.06 -2.22
N GLY A 86 -11.97 -8.78 -1.58
CA GLY A 86 -11.74 -10.21 -1.77
C GLY A 86 -10.30 -10.63 -1.47
N GLY A 87 -9.97 -11.88 -1.80
CA GLY A 87 -8.67 -12.47 -1.50
C GLY A 87 -8.27 -13.62 -2.40
N LEU A 88 -6.97 -13.95 -2.36
CA LEU A 88 -6.37 -15.08 -3.06
C LEU A 88 -5.21 -15.66 -2.24
N ASP A 89 -5.20 -16.97 -2.08
CA ASP A 89 -4.09 -17.69 -1.45
C ASP A 89 -3.16 -18.30 -2.51
N PHE A 90 -1.86 -18.28 -2.23
CA PHE A 90 -0.80 -18.86 -3.06
C PHE A 90 -0.06 -19.95 -2.26
N PRO A 91 -0.60 -21.17 -2.15
CA PRO A 91 -0.08 -22.20 -1.24
C PRO A 91 1.38 -22.54 -1.48
N LYS A 92 1.81 -22.65 -2.74
CA LYS A 92 3.22 -22.93 -3.08
C LYS A 92 4.19 -21.86 -2.57
N LYS A 93 3.74 -20.61 -2.49
CA LYS A 93 4.54 -19.48 -1.98
C LYS A 93 4.26 -19.19 -0.51
N LYS A 94 3.31 -19.90 0.12
CA LYS A 94 2.86 -19.66 1.50
C LYS A 94 2.38 -18.23 1.74
N ILE A 95 1.72 -17.62 0.74
CA ILE A 95 1.28 -16.21 0.79
C ILE A 95 -0.24 -16.14 0.71
N ARG A 96 -0.84 -15.28 1.52
CA ARG A 96 -2.22 -14.81 1.38
C ARG A 96 -2.23 -13.37 0.88
N VAL A 97 -3.17 -13.03 0.01
CA VAL A 97 -3.38 -11.65 -0.48
C VAL A 97 -4.83 -11.26 -0.27
N LEU A 98 -5.07 -10.07 0.27
CA LEU A 98 -6.37 -9.41 0.27
C LEU A 98 -6.30 -8.10 -0.51
N TRP A 99 -7.38 -7.74 -1.21
CA TRP A 99 -7.54 -6.40 -1.77
C TRP A 99 -8.68 -5.64 -1.09
N PHE A 100 -8.54 -4.33 -1.03
CA PHE A 100 -9.47 -3.43 -0.38
C PHE A 100 -9.92 -2.35 -1.36
N SER A 101 -11.23 -2.21 -1.48
CA SER A 101 -11.88 -1.19 -2.31
C SER A 101 -11.94 0.13 -1.55
N PRO A 102 -11.62 1.27 -2.20
CA PRO A 102 -11.70 2.59 -1.58
C PRO A 102 -13.15 2.98 -1.27
N PRO A 103 -13.37 3.94 -0.34
CA PRO A 103 -14.67 4.58 -0.17
C PRO A 103 -15.03 5.41 -1.41
N ASP A 104 -16.34 5.69 -1.57
CA ASP A 104 -16.80 6.66 -2.56
C ASP A 104 -16.38 8.07 -2.15
N VAL A 105 -15.66 8.77 -3.02
CA VAL A 105 -15.21 10.15 -2.83
C VAL A 105 -15.63 11.02 -4.01
N TYR A 106 -15.91 12.30 -3.76
CA TYR A 106 -16.16 13.23 -4.85
C TYR A 106 -14.88 13.45 -5.65
N VAL A 107 -14.94 13.20 -6.96
CA VAL A 107 -13.84 13.44 -7.90
C VAL A 107 -14.33 14.51 -8.89
N PRO A 108 -13.77 15.73 -8.89
CA PRO A 108 -14.18 16.76 -9.82
C PRO A 108 -13.84 16.37 -11.27
N ASP A 109 -14.47 17.04 -12.24
CA ASP A 109 -14.18 16.80 -13.65
C ASP A 109 -12.70 16.99 -13.97
N GLY A 110 -12.08 15.89 -14.43
CA GLY A 110 -10.64 15.86 -14.69
C GLY A 110 -9.78 15.86 -13.42
N GLY A 111 -10.34 15.47 -12.27
CA GLY A 111 -9.64 15.16 -11.04
C GLY A 111 -8.63 14.02 -11.22
N HIS A 112 -7.45 14.17 -10.66
CA HIS A 112 -6.33 13.25 -10.80
C HIS A 112 -5.34 13.39 -9.65
N GLY A 113 -4.34 12.50 -9.63
CA GLY A 113 -3.41 12.35 -8.52
C GLY A 113 -4.11 11.88 -7.24
N LEU A 114 -3.37 11.89 -6.13
CA LEU A 114 -3.92 11.56 -4.82
C LEU A 114 -4.73 12.70 -4.20
N GLY A 115 -4.49 13.95 -4.62
CA GLY A 115 -5.18 15.12 -4.08
C GLY A 115 -6.62 15.28 -4.56
N ASN A 116 -6.88 15.04 -5.86
CA ASN A 116 -8.19 15.30 -6.47
C ASN A 116 -8.69 14.15 -7.35
N GLY A 117 -7.99 13.01 -7.38
CA GLY A 117 -8.37 11.85 -8.17
C GLY A 117 -9.11 10.77 -7.35
N PRO A 118 -9.51 9.68 -8.01
CA PRO A 118 -9.99 8.49 -7.31
C PRO A 118 -8.89 7.92 -6.41
N LEU A 119 -9.27 7.45 -5.23
CA LEU A 119 -8.35 6.79 -4.31
C LEU A 119 -7.93 5.41 -4.87
N PRO A 120 -6.67 4.98 -4.66
CA PRO A 120 -6.22 3.67 -5.12
C PRO A 120 -6.88 2.54 -4.34
N ARG A 121 -7.04 1.38 -4.96
CA ARG A 121 -7.25 0.13 -4.21
C ARG A 121 -6.00 -0.17 -3.37
N LEU A 122 -6.16 -0.93 -2.31
CA LEU A 122 -5.03 -1.48 -1.56
C LEU A 122 -4.93 -2.97 -1.79
N VAL A 123 -3.73 -3.46 -2.02
CA VAL A 123 -3.44 -4.90 -2.08
C VAL A 123 -2.40 -5.20 -1.02
N ILE A 124 -2.73 -6.09 -0.09
CA ILE A 124 -1.86 -6.38 1.05
C ILE A 124 -1.65 -7.89 1.08
N ALA A 125 -0.39 -8.29 0.99
CA ALA A 125 0.03 -9.68 1.06
C ALA A 125 0.65 -9.98 2.43
N GLU A 126 0.36 -11.15 2.99
CA GLU A 126 1.03 -11.68 4.17
C GLU A 126 1.67 -13.04 3.88
N LEU A 127 2.92 -13.22 4.32
CA LEU A 127 3.58 -14.52 4.34
C LEU A 127 3.11 -15.32 5.56
N LEU A 128 2.63 -16.53 5.34
CA LEU A 128 2.24 -17.49 6.38
C LEU A 128 3.51 -18.02 7.06
N VAL A 129 3.98 -17.30 8.09
CA VAL A 129 5.28 -17.56 8.73
C VAL A 129 5.33 -18.95 9.35
N ASP A 130 4.24 -19.43 9.92
CA ASP A 130 4.16 -20.75 10.55
C ASP A 130 4.28 -21.91 9.57
N GLU A 131 4.15 -21.66 8.26
CA GLU A 131 4.36 -22.66 7.21
C GLU A 131 5.84 -22.73 6.77
N LEU A 132 6.71 -21.82 7.23
CA LEU A 132 8.15 -21.82 6.91
C LEU A 132 8.92 -22.85 7.74
N SER A 133 10.18 -23.08 7.37
CA SER A 133 11.10 -23.84 8.21
C SER A 133 11.25 -23.22 9.61
N HIS A 134 11.54 -24.05 10.61
CA HIS A 134 11.76 -23.57 11.98
C HIS A 134 12.86 -22.50 12.05
N GLU A 135 13.93 -22.66 11.27
CA GLU A 135 15.01 -21.68 11.20
C GLU A 135 14.51 -20.30 10.71
N SER A 136 13.76 -20.26 9.61
CA SER A 136 13.17 -19.02 9.09
C SER A 136 12.17 -18.40 10.05
N GLN A 137 11.37 -19.21 10.75
CA GLN A 137 10.45 -18.72 11.78
C GLN A 137 11.21 -18.04 12.93
N VAL A 138 12.29 -18.66 13.42
CA VAL A 138 13.14 -18.09 14.47
C VAL A 138 13.77 -16.78 14.00
N ILE A 139 14.30 -16.73 12.78
CA ILE A 139 14.89 -15.51 12.22
C ILE A 139 13.86 -14.39 12.13
N ILE A 140 12.65 -14.64 11.62
CA ILE A 140 11.61 -13.60 11.51
C ILE A 140 11.23 -13.11 12.91
N ARG A 141 10.91 -14.04 13.83
CA ARG A 141 10.44 -13.71 15.18
C ARG A 141 11.48 -12.97 16.02
N LYS A 142 12.77 -13.18 15.76
CA LYS A 142 13.88 -12.43 16.39
C LYS A 142 13.74 -10.90 16.25
N TYR A 143 13.18 -10.41 15.14
CA TYR A 143 13.06 -8.98 14.87
C TYR A 143 11.74 -8.36 15.38
N LEU A 144 10.73 -9.18 15.59
CA LEU A 144 9.40 -8.68 15.93
C LEU A 144 9.32 -8.32 17.43
N LYS A 145 8.65 -7.22 17.72
CA LYS A 145 8.37 -6.74 19.08
C LYS A 145 6.88 -6.90 19.37
N PRO A 146 6.48 -7.16 20.62
CA PRO A 146 5.06 -7.21 20.99
C PRO A 146 4.32 -5.97 20.48
N GLU A 147 3.22 -6.20 19.77
CA GLU A 147 2.35 -5.16 19.19
C GLU A 147 3.02 -4.14 18.26
N GLY A 148 4.24 -4.39 17.78
CA GLY A 148 4.98 -3.41 17.00
C GLY A 148 4.28 -3.01 15.70
N GLY A 149 3.48 -3.91 15.10
CA GLY A 149 2.76 -3.61 13.87
C GLY A 149 1.63 -2.58 14.01
N LYS A 150 1.26 -2.15 15.23
CA LYS A 150 0.42 -0.94 15.41
C LYS A 150 1.02 0.31 14.74
N GLN A 151 2.32 0.31 14.51
CA GLN A 151 3.05 1.40 13.85
C GLN A 151 3.16 1.24 12.33
N ALA A 152 2.46 0.29 11.69
CA ALA A 152 2.65 -0.06 10.28
C ALA A 152 2.46 1.12 9.31
N VAL A 153 1.38 1.89 9.47
CA VAL A 153 1.11 3.06 8.61
C VAL A 153 2.17 4.15 8.81
N LEU A 154 2.50 4.47 10.06
CA LEU A 154 3.55 5.45 10.38
C LEU A 154 4.92 5.01 9.82
N ALA A 155 5.23 3.72 9.89
CA ALA A 155 6.43 3.15 9.30
C ALA A 155 6.45 3.28 7.77
N SER A 156 5.30 3.07 7.13
CA SER A 156 5.13 3.24 5.69
C SER A 156 5.31 4.69 5.25
N THR A 157 4.72 5.65 5.97
CA THR A 157 4.83 7.09 5.65
C THR A 157 6.25 7.61 5.85
N LEU A 158 6.94 7.19 6.92
CA LEU A 158 8.31 7.63 7.21
C LEU A 158 9.36 6.87 6.39
N GLY A 159 9.02 5.68 5.92
CA GLY A 159 9.95 4.76 5.28
C GLY A 159 10.92 4.14 6.26
N SER A 160 10.45 3.81 7.46
CA SER A 160 11.27 3.25 8.54
C SER A 160 10.91 1.79 8.80
N LEU A 161 11.88 1.02 9.31
CA LEU A 161 11.59 -0.26 9.93
C LEU A 161 11.08 -0.03 11.34
N ILE A 162 10.15 -0.88 11.78
CA ILE A 162 9.68 -0.92 13.19
C ILE A 162 10.46 -1.94 14.03
N TRP A 163 11.46 -2.55 13.42
CA TRP A 163 12.43 -3.46 14.00
C TRP A 163 13.85 -3.00 13.64
N GLU A 164 14.83 -3.63 14.28
CA GLU A 164 16.25 -3.34 14.03
C GLU A 164 16.68 -3.75 12.63
N LYS A 165 17.68 -3.06 12.06
CA LYS A 165 18.17 -3.36 10.72
C LYS A 165 18.63 -4.84 10.63
N PRO A 166 18.08 -5.63 9.69
CA PRO A 166 18.45 -7.03 9.55
C PRO A 166 19.93 -7.23 9.21
N THR A 167 20.51 -8.31 9.72
CA THR A 167 21.86 -8.71 9.34
C THR A 167 21.88 -9.31 7.93
N SER A 168 23.02 -9.21 7.24
CA SER A 168 23.22 -9.84 5.93
C SER A 168 23.04 -11.36 6.00
N THR A 169 23.49 -11.98 7.08
CA THR A 169 23.33 -13.42 7.33
C THR A 169 21.86 -13.82 7.40
N ASP A 170 21.07 -13.13 8.22
CA ASP A 170 19.64 -13.42 8.38
C ASP A 170 18.87 -13.17 7.07
N PHE A 171 19.19 -12.09 6.36
CA PHE A 171 18.62 -11.80 5.05
C PHE A 171 18.90 -12.93 4.04
N ASN A 172 20.16 -13.34 3.91
CA ASN A 172 20.56 -14.37 2.95
C ASN A 172 19.97 -15.73 3.32
N GLN A 173 19.83 -16.04 4.61
CA GLN A 173 19.21 -17.29 5.04
C GLN A 173 17.72 -17.32 4.68
N LEU A 174 16.97 -16.24 4.94
CA LEU A 174 15.58 -16.14 4.49
C LEU A 174 15.46 -16.18 2.97
N ALA A 175 16.37 -15.54 2.23
CA ALA A 175 16.31 -15.49 0.77
C ALA A 175 16.45 -16.87 0.11
N LYS A 176 17.11 -17.84 0.75
CA LYS A 176 17.18 -19.23 0.27
C LYS A 176 15.84 -19.94 0.28
N GLU A 177 14.97 -19.61 1.24
CA GLU A 177 13.65 -20.24 1.37
C GLU A 177 12.54 -19.38 0.74
N SER A 178 12.57 -18.07 0.96
CA SER A 178 11.53 -17.15 0.56
C SER A 178 12.09 -15.74 0.29
N GLU A 179 12.18 -15.37 -0.98
CA GLU A 179 12.46 -13.99 -1.40
C GLU A 179 11.43 -13.00 -0.84
N PHE A 180 10.17 -13.45 -0.65
CA PHE A 180 9.14 -12.64 -0.02
C PHE A 180 9.51 -12.33 1.44
N ALA A 181 10.00 -13.32 2.19
CA ALA A 181 10.42 -13.14 3.57
C ALA A 181 11.61 -12.18 3.66
N ALA A 182 12.66 -12.41 2.86
CA ALA A 182 13.85 -11.57 2.86
C ALA A 182 13.52 -10.11 2.49
N TRP A 183 12.69 -9.90 1.46
CA TRP A 183 12.25 -8.57 1.08
C TRP A 183 11.45 -7.89 2.19
N THR A 184 10.47 -8.60 2.76
CA THR A 184 9.61 -8.03 3.82
C THR A 184 10.41 -7.70 5.06
N LEU A 185 11.38 -8.54 5.44
CA LEU A 185 12.27 -8.28 6.57
C LEU A 185 13.11 -7.00 6.36
N PHE A 186 13.60 -6.77 5.14
CA PHE A 186 14.46 -5.63 4.83
C PHE A 186 13.70 -4.32 4.58
N HIS A 187 12.48 -4.39 4.03
CA HIS A 187 11.71 -3.21 3.61
C HIS A 187 10.53 -2.86 4.55
N GLY A 188 10.12 -3.77 5.42
CA GLY A 188 8.98 -3.60 6.31
C GLY A 188 7.72 -3.22 5.54
N TYR A 189 6.97 -2.24 6.05
CA TYR A 189 5.73 -1.74 5.44
C TYR A 189 5.94 -0.69 4.34
N THR A 190 7.15 -0.58 3.79
CA THR A 190 7.36 0.28 2.62
C THR A 190 6.46 -0.22 1.48
N LEU A 191 5.84 0.71 0.74
CA LEU A 191 5.11 0.38 -0.48
C LEU A 191 5.99 -0.50 -1.40
N ASN A 192 5.48 -1.66 -1.80
CA ASN A 192 6.22 -2.57 -2.66
C ASN A 192 6.21 -2.08 -4.11
N HIS A 193 5.05 -1.67 -4.59
CA HIS A 193 4.87 -1.02 -5.88
C HIS A 193 3.57 -0.22 -5.91
N LEU A 194 3.48 0.66 -6.90
CA LEU A 194 2.24 1.31 -7.34
C LEU A 194 1.91 0.85 -8.75
N ALA A 195 0.63 0.88 -9.08
CA ALA A 195 0.14 0.67 -10.44
C ALA A 195 -0.64 1.89 -10.92
N PHE A 196 -0.36 2.34 -12.14
CA PHE A 196 -1.16 3.38 -12.80
C PHE A 196 -2.45 2.78 -13.37
N ALA A 197 -3.54 3.51 -13.25
CA ALA A 197 -4.80 3.18 -13.89
C ALA A 197 -4.73 3.56 -15.38
N VAL A 198 -4.06 2.73 -16.19
CA VAL A 198 -3.75 3.04 -17.60
C VAL A 198 -5.01 3.27 -18.45
N HIS A 199 -6.14 2.67 -18.08
CA HIS A 199 -7.45 2.91 -18.73
C HIS A 199 -8.00 4.34 -18.54
N ARG A 200 -7.40 5.15 -17.65
CA ARG A 200 -7.75 6.55 -17.40
C ARG A 200 -6.79 7.54 -18.07
N LEU A 201 -5.72 7.04 -18.67
CA LEU A 201 -4.75 7.83 -19.41
C LEU A 201 -5.34 8.22 -20.77
N LYS A 202 -4.99 9.40 -21.28
CA LYS A 202 -5.54 9.94 -22.52
C LYS A 202 -4.76 9.48 -23.76
N HIS A 203 -3.50 9.09 -23.59
CA HIS A 203 -2.59 8.70 -24.68
C HIS A 203 -2.43 7.18 -24.84
N ARG A 204 -1.64 6.78 -25.86
CA ARG A 204 -1.39 5.42 -26.38
C ARG A 204 -0.97 4.34 -25.37
N PHE A 205 -0.86 4.63 -24.08
CA PHE A 205 -0.66 3.59 -23.05
C PHE A 205 -1.90 2.70 -22.85
N SER A 206 -3.08 3.12 -23.34
CA SER A 206 -4.29 2.31 -23.32
C SER A 206 -4.19 1.02 -24.15
N ASP A 207 -3.24 0.92 -25.07
CA ASP A 207 -3.04 -0.28 -25.92
C ASP A 207 -2.46 -1.47 -25.14
N ILE A 208 -1.99 -1.30 -23.90
CA ILE A 208 -1.52 -2.40 -23.04
C ILE A 208 -2.67 -3.33 -22.60
N ILE A 209 -3.92 -2.87 -22.69
CA ILE A 209 -5.12 -3.64 -22.31
C ILE A 209 -5.70 -4.43 -23.50
N ARG A 210 -5.16 -4.28 -24.73
CA ARG A 210 -5.54 -5.06 -25.90
C ARG A 210 -4.67 -6.28 -26.09
#